data_AF-X0TP40-F1
#
_entry.id   AF-X0TP40-F1
#
_cell.length_a   1.000
_cell.length_b   1.000
_cell.length_c   1.000
_cell.angle_alpha   90.00
_cell.angle_beta   90.00
_cell.angle_gamma   90.00
#
_symmetry.space_group_name_H-M   'P 1'
#
loop_
_entity.id
_entity.type
_entity.pdbx_description
1 polymer ?
#
loop_
_entity_poly.entity_id
_entity_poly.type
_entity_poly.pdbx_seq_one_letter_code
_entity_poly.pdbx_strand_id
1 'polypeptide(L)'
;MKILHIISGLPIGGAEMMLYKLLSVIDRNNFEPIVISLTDYGSLGSNIKNLNIPVYEMEMNASFPNPFKVWRFIKLIRKINPELIQGWMYHGNLAGLLARWVLPNRVFLLWNIRHTPDDLKKEKRLTALVIRLGAKFSSHPDRIIYNSSVSEQKHELLGYNNKNKSIIPNGFNC
;
A
#
# COMPACT_ATOMS: atom_id res chain seq x y z
N MET A 1 -5.03 -12.82 -13.20
CA MET A 1 -4.44 -11.47 -13.12
C MET A 1 -3.59 -11.35 -11.85
N LYS A 2 -2.31 -10.97 -11.96
CA LYS A 2 -1.40 -10.81 -10.82
C LYS A 2 -1.57 -9.47 -10.14
N ILE A 3 -1.88 -9.50 -8.84
CA ILE A 3 -2.08 -8.31 -8.02
C ILE A 3 -1.00 -8.25 -6.95
N LEU A 4 -0.20 -7.20 -6.97
CA LEU A 4 0.78 -6.94 -5.94
C LEU A 4 0.24 -5.93 -4.92
N HIS A 5 0.12 -6.36 -3.67
CA HIS A 5 -0.16 -5.49 -2.54
C HIS A 5 1.13 -5.11 -1.81
N ILE A 6 1.35 -3.82 -1.56
CA ILE A 6 2.51 -3.33 -0.82
C ILE A 6 2.02 -2.59 0.42
N ILE A 7 2.45 -3.03 1.59
CA ILE A 7 2.05 -2.47 2.90
C ILE A 7 3.27 -2.17 3.76
N SER A 8 3.16 -1.21 4.69
CA SER A 8 4.27 -0.83 5.58
C SER A 8 4.77 -2.01 6.40
N GLY A 9 3.87 -2.70 7.10
CA GLY A 9 4.14 -3.82 7.99
C GLY A 9 2.91 -4.71 8.07
N LEU A 10 3.02 -5.82 8.78
CA LEU A 10 1.88 -6.72 9.03
C LEU A 10 1.58 -6.99 10.53
N PRO A 11 1.81 -6.06 11.48
CA PRO A 11 1.24 -6.21 12.82
C PRO A 11 -0.29 -6.10 12.78
N ILE A 12 -0.98 -6.53 13.83
CA ILE A 12 -2.44 -6.35 13.91
C ILE A 12 -2.76 -4.86 13.99
N GLY A 13 -3.38 -4.34 12.93
CA GLY A 13 -3.83 -2.97 12.78
C GLY A 13 -4.99 -2.86 11.80
N GLY A 14 -5.54 -1.66 11.62
CA GLY A 14 -6.75 -1.45 10.83
C GLY A 14 -6.56 -1.72 9.33
N ALA A 15 -5.44 -1.29 8.75
CA ALA A 15 -5.17 -1.47 7.32
C ALA A 15 -4.80 -2.92 7.00
N GLU A 16 -4.00 -3.53 7.88
CA GLU A 16 -3.51 -4.90 7.80
C GLU A 16 -4.67 -5.90 7.91
N MET A 17 -5.60 -5.68 8.84
CA MET A 17 -6.81 -6.50 8.95
C MET A 17 -7.72 -6.37 7.73
N MET A 18 -7.83 -5.18 7.14
CA MET A 18 -8.61 -4.98 5.91
C MET A 18 -7.96 -5.66 4.70
N LEU A 19 -6.62 -5.62 4.60
CA LEU A 19 -5.89 -6.38 3.60
C LEU A 19 -6.13 -7.88 3.80
N TYR A 20 -5.99 -8.40 5.02
CA TYR A 20 -6.25 -9.81 5.31
C TYR A 20 -7.67 -10.23 4.90
N LYS A 21 -8.70 -9.48 5.32
CA LYS A 21 -10.10 -9.76 4.95
C LYS A 21 -10.31 -9.77 3.44
N LEU A 22 -9.74 -8.80 2.72
CA LEU A 22 -9.80 -8.75 1.25
C LEU A 22 -9.18 -10.01 0.64
N LEU A 23 -7.99 -10.40 1.10
CA LEU A 23 -7.28 -11.57 0.61
C LEU A 23 -7.98 -12.89 0.97
N SER A 24 -8.74 -12.94 2.06
CA SER A 24 -9.50 -14.13 2.45
C SER A 24 -10.72 -14.41 1.57
N VAL A 25 -11.26 -13.39 0.89
CA VAL A 25 -12.46 -13.51 0.05
C VAL A 25 -12.19 -13.27 -1.44
N ILE A 26 -10.94 -13.01 -1.81
CA ILE A 26 -10.58 -12.75 -3.21
C ILE A 26 -10.74 -14.02 -4.05
N ASP A 27 -11.33 -13.87 -5.24
CA ASP A 27 -11.47 -14.97 -6.18
C ASP A 27 -10.11 -15.40 -6.75
N ARG A 28 -9.62 -16.55 -6.27
CA ARG A 28 -8.32 -17.12 -6.63
C ARG A 28 -8.25 -17.71 -8.03
N ASN A 29 -9.39 -17.91 -8.70
CA ASN A 29 -9.41 -18.36 -10.09
C ASN A 29 -9.09 -17.21 -11.05
N ASN A 30 -9.48 -15.99 -10.68
CA ASN A 30 -9.29 -14.80 -11.49
C ASN A 30 -8.08 -13.97 -11.05
N PHE A 31 -7.74 -14.00 -9.75
CA PHE A 31 -6.70 -13.17 -9.16
C PHE A 31 -5.61 -13.96 -8.46
N GLU A 32 -4.37 -13.60 -8.74
CA GLU A 32 -3.17 -14.13 -8.09
C GLU A 32 -2.57 -13.02 -7.21
N PRO A 33 -3.04 -12.88 -5.95
CA PRO A 33 -2.53 -11.87 -5.04
C PRO A 33 -1.15 -12.24 -4.51
N ILE A 34 -0.30 -11.24 -4.34
CA ILE A 34 1.02 -11.32 -3.73
C ILE A 34 1.17 -10.14 -2.77
N VAL A 35 1.76 -10.36 -1.60
CA VAL A 35 1.97 -9.30 -0.60
C VAL A 35 3.45 -9.02 -0.41
N ILE A 36 3.82 -7.75 -0.40
CA ILE A 36 5.11 -7.28 0.08
C ILE A 36 4.89 -6.42 1.33
N SER A 37 5.50 -6.84 2.43
CA SER A 37 5.63 -6.03 3.63
C SER A 37 6.97 -5.29 3.60
N LEU A 38 6.94 -3.97 3.78
CA LEU A 38 8.16 -3.16 3.74
C LEU A 38 9.03 -3.38 4.98
N THR A 39 8.43 -3.53 6.17
CA THR A 39 9.13 -3.60 7.45
C THR A 39 9.36 -5.02 7.93
N ASP A 40 8.28 -5.69 8.34
CA ASP A 40 8.33 -6.96 9.06
C ASP A 40 7.21 -7.89 8.60
N TYR A 41 7.41 -9.19 8.80
CA TYR A 41 6.41 -10.20 8.51
C TYR A 41 5.13 -10.08 9.36
N GLY A 42 5.26 -9.55 10.58
CA GLY A 42 4.16 -9.34 11.53
C GLY A 42 3.35 -10.60 11.88
N SER A 43 2.31 -10.43 12.71
CA SER A 43 1.42 -11.54 13.08
C SER A 43 0.46 -11.92 11.96
N LEU A 44 0.03 -10.95 11.13
CA LEU A 44 -0.87 -11.21 10.01
C LEU A 44 -0.16 -11.83 8.80
N GLY A 45 1.18 -11.73 8.68
CA GLY A 45 1.90 -12.39 7.60
C GLY A 45 1.73 -13.91 7.61
N SER A 46 1.73 -14.53 8.79
CA SER A 46 1.50 -15.98 8.93
C SER A 46 0.08 -16.35 8.50
N ASN A 47 -0.90 -15.54 8.89
CA ASN A 47 -2.29 -15.75 8.52
C ASN A 47 -2.49 -15.62 7.00
N ILE A 48 -1.87 -14.62 6.36
CA ILE A 48 -1.93 -14.45 4.91
C ILE A 48 -1.26 -15.63 4.19
N LYS A 49 -0.10 -16.09 4.67
CA LYS A 49 0.59 -17.26 4.10
C LYS A 49 -0.24 -18.53 4.21
N ASN A 50 -1.00 -18.71 5.30
CA ASN A 50 -1.93 -19.82 5.47
C ASN A 50 -3.09 -19.80 4.46
N LEU A 51 -3.38 -18.66 3.82
CA LEU A 51 -4.30 -18.56 2.67
C LEU A 51 -3.64 -19.01 1.36
N ASN A 52 -2.44 -19.60 1.41
CA ASN A 52 -1.62 -19.93 0.24
C ASN A 52 -1.32 -18.69 -0.63
N ILE A 53 -1.06 -17.55 0.01
CA ILE A 53 -0.70 -16.29 -0.65
C ILE A 53 0.78 -15.99 -0.35
N PRO A 54 1.61 -15.74 -1.38
CA PRO A 54 3.01 -15.37 -1.16
C PRO A 54 3.13 -14.04 -0.41
N VAL A 55 3.92 -14.05 0.67
CA VAL A 55 4.27 -12.85 1.46
C VAL A 55 5.78 -12.70 1.46
N TYR A 56 6.27 -11.53 1.05
CA TYR A 56 7.69 -11.19 1.05
C TYR A 56 7.95 -10.01 1.99
N GLU A 57 8.95 -10.11 2.85
CA GLU A 57 9.38 -9.02 3.73
C GLU A 57 10.64 -8.33 3.20
N MET A 58 10.68 -6.99 3.26
CA MET A 58 11.81 -6.20 2.77
C MET A 58 12.78 -5.73 3.86
N GLU A 59 12.41 -5.83 5.14
CA GLU A 59 13.21 -5.42 6.29
C GLU A 59 13.63 -3.94 6.28
N MET A 60 12.83 -3.04 5.70
CA MET A 60 13.13 -1.61 5.58
C MET A 60 12.89 -0.82 6.88
N ASN A 61 13.25 -1.41 8.03
CA ASN A 61 13.04 -0.88 9.38
C ASN A 61 14.02 0.22 9.79
N ALA A 62 15.10 0.40 9.01
CA ALA A 62 16.20 1.28 9.39
C ALA A 62 15.85 2.76 9.18
N SER A 63 16.31 3.61 10.08
CA SER A 63 16.18 5.08 10.02
C SER A 63 16.75 5.71 8.74
N PHE A 64 17.53 4.96 7.95
CA PHE A 64 18.09 5.37 6.68
C PHE A 64 17.72 4.40 5.54
N PRO A 65 17.42 4.91 4.34
CA PRO A 65 17.16 4.07 3.18
C PRO A 65 18.42 3.27 2.83
N ASN A 66 18.33 1.95 2.93
CA ASN A 66 19.42 1.05 2.54
C ASN A 66 19.31 0.75 1.02
N PRO A 67 20.27 1.20 0.18
CA PRO A 67 20.21 1.01 -1.27
C PRO A 67 20.11 -0.47 -1.69
N PHE A 68 20.73 -1.38 -0.94
CA PHE A 68 20.66 -2.81 -1.20
C PHE A 68 19.24 -3.36 -1.00
N LYS A 69 18.52 -2.90 0.05
CA LYS A 69 17.12 -3.28 0.28
C LYS A 69 16.20 -2.74 -0.81
N VAL A 70 16.46 -1.52 -1.29
CA VAL A 70 15.75 -0.93 -2.43
C VAL A 70 16.03 -1.72 -3.71
N TRP A 71 17.28 -2.10 -3.99
CA TRP A 71 17.62 -2.92 -5.13
C TRP A 71 16.97 -4.31 -5.06
N ARG A 72 16.96 -4.96 -3.88
CA ARG A 72 16.27 -6.24 -3.66
C ARG A 72 14.77 -6.11 -3.94
N PHE A 73 14.14 -5.04 -3.44
CA PHE A 73 12.75 -4.72 -3.74
C PHE A 73 12.52 -4.60 -5.24
N ILE A 74 13.31 -3.77 -5.95
CA ILE A 74 13.19 -3.59 -7.41
C ILE A 74 13.37 -4.92 -8.15
N LYS A 75 14.36 -5.74 -7.78
CA LYS A 75 14.60 -7.05 -8.39
C LYS A 75 13.39 -7.98 -8.19
N LEU A 76 12.81 -7.99 -7.00
CA LEU A 76 11.61 -8.77 -6.72
C LEU A 76 10.40 -8.29 -7.53
N ILE A 77 10.15 -6.98 -7.58
CA ILE A 77 9.07 -6.38 -8.36
C ILE A 77 9.17 -6.79 -9.83
N ARG A 78 10.37 -6.70 -10.42
CA ARG A 78 10.62 -7.11 -11.80
C ARG A 78 10.43 -8.62 -12.02
N LYS A 79 10.77 -9.45 -11.03
CA LYS A 79 10.53 -10.90 -11.08
C LYS A 79 9.03 -11.23 -11.02
N ILE A 80 8.28 -10.55 -10.17
CA ILE A 80 6.84 -10.74 -10.02
C ILE A 80 6.12 -10.29 -11.30
N ASN A 81 6.51 -9.14 -11.85
CA ASN A 81 5.90 -8.49 -13.01
C ASN A 81 4.36 -8.40 -12.89
N PRO A 82 3.84 -7.64 -11.91
CA PRO A 82 2.41 -7.58 -11.62
C PRO A 82 1.64 -6.76 -12.67
N GLU A 83 0.35 -7.07 -12.84
CA GLU A 83 -0.57 -6.34 -13.72
C GLU A 83 -1.28 -5.19 -12.98
N LEU A 84 -1.40 -5.32 -11.66
CA LEU A 84 -1.94 -4.31 -10.76
C LEU A 84 -1.06 -4.18 -9.52
N ILE A 85 -0.78 -2.95 -9.10
CA ILE A 85 -0.14 -2.64 -7.83
C ILE A 85 -1.12 -1.89 -6.95
N GLN A 86 -1.30 -2.34 -5.71
CA GLN A 86 -2.05 -1.63 -4.69
C GLN A 86 -1.14 -1.30 -3.51
N GLY A 87 -0.88 -0.01 -3.33
CA GLY A 87 -0.27 0.50 -2.11
C GLY A 87 -1.30 0.55 -0.98
N TRP A 88 -0.87 0.18 0.22
CA TRP A 88 -1.64 0.29 1.45
C TRP A 88 -0.96 1.29 2.37
N MET A 89 -1.72 2.33 2.77
CA MET A 89 -1.24 3.43 3.59
C MET A 89 -0.09 4.20 2.93
N TYR A 90 0.38 5.27 3.58
CA TYR A 90 1.30 6.24 2.94
C TYR A 90 2.61 5.62 2.44
N HIS A 91 3.24 4.75 3.23
CA HIS A 91 4.50 4.10 2.84
C HIS A 91 4.30 3.09 1.72
N GLY A 92 3.25 2.27 1.78
CA GLY A 92 2.91 1.32 0.73
C GLY A 92 2.53 2.01 -0.58
N ASN A 93 1.84 3.15 -0.51
CA ASN A 93 1.50 3.99 -1.66
C ASN A 93 2.75 4.51 -2.40
N LEU A 94 3.70 5.11 -1.67
CA LEU A 94 4.94 5.59 -2.26
C LEU A 94 5.81 4.45 -2.79
N ALA A 95 5.89 3.32 -2.07
CA ALA A 95 6.59 2.14 -2.55
C ALA A 95 5.94 1.56 -3.81
N GLY A 96 4.61 1.60 -3.92
CA GLY A 96 3.86 1.21 -5.11
C GLY A 96 4.13 2.12 -6.31
N LEU A 97 4.28 3.43 -6.08
CA LEU A 97 4.70 4.37 -7.12
C LEU A 97 6.12 4.06 -7.61
N LEU A 98 7.05 3.84 -6.69
CA LEU A 98 8.41 3.42 -7.03
C LEU A 98 8.41 2.10 -7.82
N ALA A 99 7.62 1.11 -7.37
CA ALA A 99 7.46 -0.17 -8.06
C ALA A 99 6.94 0.01 -9.50
N ARG A 100 5.96 0.88 -9.70
CA ARG A 100 5.44 1.21 -11.04
C ARG A 100 6.51 1.84 -11.94
N TRP A 101 7.35 2.74 -11.41
CA TRP A 101 8.39 3.41 -12.21
C TRP A 101 9.54 2.49 -12.64
N VAL A 102 9.80 1.42 -11.91
CA VAL A 102 10.91 0.48 -12.24
C VAL A 102 10.49 -0.67 -13.14
N LEU A 103 9.19 -0.82 -13.39
CA LEU A 103 8.64 -1.83 -14.31
C LEU A 103 8.69 -1.30 -15.75
N PRO A 104 8.97 -2.19 -16.73
CA PRO A 104 9.08 -1.79 -18.14
C PRO A 104 7.74 -1.36 -18.75
N ASN A 105 6.64 -1.92 -18.25
CA ASN A 105 5.29 -1.64 -18.72
C ASN A 105 4.55 -0.74 -17.74
N ARG A 106 3.60 0.06 -18.26
CA ARG A 106 2.70 0.84 -17.41
C ARG A 106 1.75 -0.12 -16.67
N VAL A 107 1.99 -0.28 -15.37
CA VAL A 107 1.14 -1.06 -14.47
C VAL A 107 0.09 -0.17 -13.81
N PHE A 108 -1.14 -0.68 -13.65
CA PHE A 108 -2.21 0.06 -12.97
C PHE A 108 -1.89 0.18 -11.47
N LEU A 109 -1.87 1.41 -10.95
CA LEU A 109 -1.51 1.71 -9.57
C LEU A 109 -2.70 2.27 -8.80
N LEU A 110 -3.11 1.55 -7.75
CA LEU A 110 -4.04 2.05 -6.74
C LEU A 110 -3.31 2.44 -5.47
N TRP A 111 -3.74 3.57 -4.91
CA TRP A 111 -3.39 3.95 -3.55
C TRP A 111 -4.59 3.73 -2.64
N ASN A 112 -4.39 3.07 -1.50
CA ASN A 112 -5.42 2.86 -0.51
C ASN A 112 -5.06 3.60 0.79
N ILE A 113 -5.87 4.60 1.15
CA ILE A 113 -5.68 5.45 2.31
C ILE A 113 -6.81 5.17 3.31
N ARG A 114 -6.44 4.68 4.50
CA ARG A 114 -7.39 4.36 5.59
C ARG A 114 -7.11 5.10 6.89
N HIS A 115 -6.04 5.89 6.94
CA HIS A 115 -5.76 6.80 8.05
C HIS A 115 -6.34 8.17 7.74
N THR A 116 -6.77 8.88 8.77
CA THR A 116 -7.24 10.26 8.64
C THR A 116 -6.47 11.10 9.65
N PRO A 117 -5.41 11.82 9.22
CA PRO A 117 -4.62 12.61 10.14
C PRO A 117 -5.46 13.78 10.67
N ASP A 118 -5.35 14.08 11.96
CA ASP A 118 -6.00 15.26 12.54
C ASP A 118 -5.21 16.53 12.29
N ASP A 119 -3.88 16.47 12.45
CA ASP A 119 -2.95 17.53 12.09
C ASP A 119 -1.60 16.88 11.75
N LEU A 120 -1.00 17.27 10.61
CA LEU A 120 0.33 16.82 10.23
C LEU A 120 1.40 17.14 11.27
N LYS A 121 1.23 18.20 12.07
CA LYS A 121 2.18 18.56 13.13
C LYS A 121 2.17 17.57 14.30
N LYS A 122 1.09 16.82 14.48
CA LYS A 122 0.95 15.79 15.52
C LYS A 122 1.48 14.43 15.07
N GLU A 123 1.72 14.26 13.77
CA GLU A 123 2.30 13.06 13.20
C GLU A 123 3.81 12.99 13.47
N LYS A 124 4.36 11.77 13.52
CA LYS A 124 5.81 11.57 13.55
C LYS A 124 6.43 12.28 12.33
N ARG A 125 7.60 12.92 12.49
CA ARG A 125 8.26 13.71 11.43
C ARG A 125 8.37 12.95 10.09
N LEU A 126 8.73 11.67 10.16
CA LEU A 126 8.81 10.80 8.99
C LEU A 126 7.44 10.56 8.36
N THR A 127 6.42 10.25 9.14
CA THR A 127 5.03 10.10 8.64
C THR A 127 4.54 11.38 7.97
N ALA A 128 4.76 12.54 8.60
CA ALA A 128 4.39 13.83 8.02
C ALA A 128 5.11 14.10 6.68
N LEU A 129 6.40 13.75 6.57
CA LEU A 129 7.15 13.82 5.33
C LEU A 129 6.56 12.89 4.26
N VAL A 130 6.25 11.64 4.60
CA VAL A 130 5.65 10.66 3.69
C VAL A 130 4.26 11.12 3.23
N ILE A 131 3.45 11.73 4.09
CA ILE A 131 2.15 12.29 3.70
C ILE A 131 2.34 13.47 2.73
N ARG A 132 3.31 14.35 2.96
CA ARG A 132 3.64 15.48 2.05
C ARG A 132 4.14 14.99 0.68
N LEU A 133 5.00 13.97 0.67
CA LEU A 133 5.43 13.32 -0.57
C LEU A 133 4.25 12.66 -1.28
N GLY A 134 3.36 12.01 -0.53
CA GLY A 134 2.12 11.46 -1.04
C GLY A 134 1.25 12.54 -1.69
N ALA A 135 1.07 13.71 -1.07
CA ALA A 135 0.34 14.83 -1.66
C ALA A 135 0.96 15.26 -3.00
N LYS A 136 2.29 15.46 -3.04
CA LYS A 136 3.02 15.82 -4.26
C LYS A 136 2.83 14.83 -5.41
N PHE A 137 2.78 13.54 -5.12
CA PHE A 137 2.67 12.47 -6.11
C PHE A 137 1.25 11.91 -6.28
N SER A 138 0.27 12.46 -5.58
CA SER A 138 -1.11 11.95 -5.53
C SER A 138 -1.81 11.92 -6.89
N SER A 139 -1.35 12.70 -7.87
CA SER A 139 -1.87 12.70 -9.24
C SER A 139 -1.37 11.54 -10.11
N HIS A 140 -0.34 10.81 -9.67
CA HIS A 140 0.31 9.74 -10.44
C HIS A 140 -0.40 8.37 -10.38
N PRO A 141 -0.95 7.89 -9.24
CA PRO A 141 -1.73 6.66 -9.24
C PRO A 141 -2.95 6.79 -10.15
N ASP A 142 -3.37 5.69 -10.75
CA ASP A 142 -4.52 5.66 -11.64
C ASP A 142 -5.83 5.78 -10.84
N ARG A 143 -5.81 5.42 -9.54
CA ARG A 143 -6.92 5.67 -8.59
C ARG A 143 -6.44 5.81 -7.15
N ILE A 144 -7.12 6.66 -6.37
CA ILE A 144 -7.01 6.69 -4.91
C ILE A 144 -8.32 6.21 -4.25
N ILE A 145 -8.21 5.26 -3.32
CA ILE A 145 -9.32 4.76 -2.51
C ILE A 145 -9.18 5.31 -1.10
N TYR A 146 -10.24 5.97 -0.63
CA TYR A 146 -10.40 6.42 0.75
C TYR A 146 -11.39 5.53 1.49
N ASN A 147 -11.24 5.39 2.81
CA ASN A 147 -12.22 4.67 3.64
C ASN A 147 -13.46 5.50 3.99
N SER A 148 -13.42 6.83 3.84
CA SER A 148 -14.55 7.72 4.13
C SER A 148 -14.43 9.04 3.38
N SER A 149 -15.54 9.77 3.26
CA SER A 149 -15.57 11.15 2.74
C SER A 149 -14.75 12.11 3.60
N VAL A 150 -14.71 11.90 4.92
CA VAL A 150 -13.90 12.70 5.85
C VAL A 150 -12.40 12.51 5.55
N SER A 151 -11.96 11.27 5.32
CA SER A 151 -10.57 10.99 4.96
C SER A 151 -10.21 11.68 3.65
N GLU A 152 -11.06 11.55 2.63
CA GLU A 152 -10.88 12.21 1.33
C GLU A 152 -10.72 13.73 1.49
N GLN A 153 -11.70 14.41 2.11
CA GLN A 153 -11.68 15.87 2.28
C GLN A 153 -10.43 16.35 3.03
N LYS A 154 -10.05 15.67 4.13
CA LYS A 154 -8.83 16.04 4.85
C LYS A 154 -7.59 15.89 3.98
N HIS A 155 -7.50 14.85 3.15
CA HIS A 155 -6.35 14.67 2.26
C HIS A 155 -6.30 15.72 1.14
N GLU A 156 -7.44 16.15 0.62
CA GLU A 156 -7.50 17.26 -0.34
C GLU A 156 -6.97 18.56 0.25
N LEU A 157 -7.34 18.86 1.50
CA LEU A 157 -6.79 20.00 2.24
C LEU A 157 -5.27 19.89 2.46
N LEU A 158 -4.73 18.67 2.49
CA LEU A 158 -3.28 18.41 2.56
C LEU A 158 -2.59 18.44 1.18
N GLY A 159 -3.34 18.71 0.10
CA GLY A 159 -2.82 18.83 -1.26
C GLY A 159 -2.86 17.54 -2.08
N TYR A 160 -3.60 16.51 -1.65
CA TYR A 160 -3.85 15.35 -2.50
C TYR A 160 -4.81 15.75 -3.63
N ASN A 161 -4.41 15.47 -4.87
CA ASN A 161 -5.14 15.83 -6.07
C ASN A 161 -5.09 14.66 -7.05
N ASN A 162 -6.10 13.80 -6.99
CA ASN A 162 -6.34 12.76 -7.98
C ASN A 162 -7.77 12.86 -8.51
N LYS A 163 -7.91 12.96 -9.84
CA LYS A 163 -9.22 13.05 -10.51
C LYS A 163 -10.04 11.75 -10.35
N ASN A 164 -9.36 10.62 -10.23
CA ASN A 164 -9.96 9.30 -10.09
C ASN A 164 -9.87 8.87 -8.62
N LYS A 165 -10.81 9.32 -7.82
CA LYS A 165 -10.93 8.96 -6.40
C LYS A 165 -12.23 8.22 -6.13
N SER A 166 -12.23 7.35 -5.13
CA SER A 166 -13.39 6.57 -4.75
C SER A 166 -13.40 6.32 -3.24
N ILE A 167 -14.59 6.28 -2.66
CA ILE A 167 -14.78 5.92 -1.25
C ILE A 167 -15.23 4.46 -1.19
N ILE A 168 -14.47 3.64 -0.46
CA ILE A 168 -14.86 2.26 -0.15
C ILE A 168 -14.81 2.11 1.37
N PRO A 169 -15.97 2.13 2.06
CA PRO A 169 -16.00 2.05 3.51
C PRO A 169 -15.48 0.70 4.02
N ASN A 170 -15.14 0.67 5.30
CA ASN A 170 -14.76 -0.56 5.97
C ASN A 170 -15.95 -1.53 6.02
N GLY A 171 -15.78 -2.72 5.45
CA GLY A 171 -16.76 -3.80 5.58
C GLY A 171 -16.61 -4.53 6.91
N PHE A 172 -17.73 -4.75 7.59
CA PHE A 172 -17.82 -5.64 8.74
C PHE A 172 -18.63 -6.87 8.31
N ASN A 173 -18.13 -8.06 8.62
CA ASN A 173 -18.93 -9.29 8.51
C ASN A 173 -19.76 -9.33 9.79
N CYS A 174 -21.04 -9.00 9.69
CA CYS A 174 -22.02 -9.24 10.74
C CYS A 174 -22.55 -10.67 10.67
#